data_AF-A0AAE9AVJ7-F1
#
_entry.id   AF-A0AAE9AVJ7-F1
#
_cell.length_a   1.000
_cell.length_b   1.000
_cell.length_c   1.000
_cell.angle_alpha   90.00
_cell.angle_beta   90.00
_cell.angle_gamma   90.00
#
_symmetry.space_group_name_H-M   'P 1'
#
loop_
_entity.id
_entity.type
_entity.pdbx_description
1 polymer ?
#
loop_
_entity_poly.entity_id
_entity_poly.type
_entity_poly.pdbx_seq_one_letter_code
_entity_poly.pdbx_strand_id
1 'polypeptide(L)'
;MGYWGYYVVGRSPRPLAELDALAGAEGIRLWTRAAEDWQVWEYPTGMDEDAGNVGNMNTLARETGAPALFGYVMGSDCVVVEAAGLESGAWTTCLARRAMARYLGVGDDEHGRSVEDYFLEPRDAAERAVAWAAEAGRIVVEQPLVDVLTSEPGPADPLAENILFRLLDRLGVVSL
;
A
#
# COMPACT_ATOMS: atom_id res chain seq x y z
N MET A 1 -9.10 2.22 19.58
CA MET A 1 -7.69 2.03 19.18
C MET A 1 -7.75 1.31 17.85
N GLY A 2 -7.42 2.01 16.77
CA GLY A 2 -7.41 1.41 15.42
C GLY A 2 -6.16 0.56 15.20
N TYR A 3 -6.13 -0.13 14.06
CA TYR A 3 -5.07 -1.03 13.64
C TYR A 3 -3.84 -0.26 13.17
N TRP A 4 -2.66 -0.77 13.53
CA TRP A 4 -1.36 -0.28 13.09
C TRP A 4 -0.55 -1.47 12.58
N GLY A 5 -0.14 -1.42 11.32
CA GLY A 5 0.55 -2.52 10.68
C GLY A 5 0.70 -2.36 9.18
N TYR A 6 1.42 -3.29 8.57
CA TYR A 6 1.68 -3.33 7.14
C TYR A 6 0.88 -4.44 6.47
N TYR A 7 0.36 -4.15 5.28
CA TYR A 7 -0.12 -5.13 4.32
C TYR A 7 0.89 -5.23 3.18
N VAL A 8 1.56 -6.37 3.06
CA VAL A 8 2.54 -6.64 2.03
C VAL A 8 1.90 -7.47 0.92
N VAL A 9 1.98 -6.96 -0.30
CA VAL A 9 1.44 -7.60 -1.50
C VAL A 9 2.58 -7.87 -2.46
N GLY A 10 2.67 -9.12 -2.91
CA GLY A 10 3.67 -9.55 -3.86
C GLY A 10 3.25 -10.82 -4.57
N ARG A 11 3.85 -11.06 -5.73
CA ARG A 11 3.63 -12.26 -6.54
C ARG A 11 4.81 -13.19 -6.38
N SER A 12 4.60 -14.40 -5.87
CA SER A 12 5.68 -15.40 -5.77
C SER A 12 5.10 -16.80 -5.62
N PRO A 13 5.67 -17.82 -6.28
CA PRO A 13 5.29 -19.21 -6.05
C PRO A 13 5.68 -19.70 -4.64
N ARG A 14 6.63 -19.03 -3.97
CA ARG A 14 7.05 -19.32 -2.58
C ARG A 14 6.39 -18.33 -1.62
N PRO A 15 6.17 -18.69 -0.34
CA PRO A 15 5.68 -17.76 0.67
C PRO A 15 6.55 -16.51 0.74
N LEU A 16 5.96 -15.31 0.73
CA LEU A 16 6.74 -14.06 0.78
C LEU A 16 7.56 -13.95 2.08
N ALA A 17 7.05 -14.51 3.18
CA ALA A 17 7.74 -14.56 4.47
C ALA A 17 9.05 -15.37 4.46
N GLU A 18 9.28 -16.22 3.45
CA GLU A 18 10.53 -16.98 3.30
C GLU A 18 11.56 -16.26 2.41
N LEU A 19 11.22 -15.09 1.87
CA LEU A 19 12.10 -14.30 1.03
C LEU A 19 13.01 -13.41 1.87
N ASP A 20 14.24 -13.21 1.40
CA ASP A 20 15.23 -12.38 2.10
C ASP A 20 14.73 -10.93 2.22
N ALA A 21 13.92 -10.49 1.26
CA ALA A 21 13.26 -9.18 1.30
C ALA A 21 12.40 -8.93 2.55
N LEU A 22 11.80 -9.98 3.15
CA LEU A 22 10.95 -9.89 4.35
C LEU A 22 11.57 -10.58 5.58
N ALA A 23 12.87 -10.88 5.57
CA ALA A 23 13.53 -11.57 6.68
C ALA A 23 13.44 -10.80 8.02
N GLY A 24 13.23 -9.48 7.98
CA GLY A 24 13.01 -8.64 9.16
C GLY A 24 11.57 -8.60 9.68
N ALA A 25 10.59 -9.11 8.92
CA ALA A 25 9.17 -9.09 9.26
C ALA A 25 8.77 -10.31 10.12
N GLU A 26 9.46 -10.50 11.25
CA GLU A 26 9.24 -11.65 12.12
C GLU A 26 7.84 -11.61 12.76
N GLY A 27 6.99 -12.57 12.39
CA GLY A 27 5.58 -12.62 12.82
C GLY A 27 4.56 -12.16 11.78
N ILE A 28 5.00 -11.88 10.54
CA ILE A 28 4.10 -11.65 9.41
C ILE A 28 3.19 -12.86 9.16
N ARG A 29 1.91 -12.60 8.92
CA ARG A 29 0.87 -13.62 8.74
C ARG A 29 0.30 -13.55 7.34
N LEU A 30 0.07 -14.70 6.74
CA LEU A 30 -0.62 -14.74 5.46
C LEU A 30 -2.07 -14.30 5.67
N TRP A 31 -2.46 -13.21 5.01
CA TRP A 31 -3.83 -12.71 5.01
C TRP A 31 -4.68 -13.43 3.97
N THR A 32 -4.25 -13.40 2.70
CA THR A 32 -4.93 -14.11 1.62
C THR A 32 -3.99 -14.47 0.48
N ARG A 33 -4.36 -15.47 -0.31
CA ARG A 33 -3.73 -15.78 -1.60
C ARG A 33 -4.75 -15.51 -2.71
N ALA A 34 -4.30 -14.82 -3.75
CA ALA A 34 -5.06 -14.54 -4.95
C ALA A 34 -4.54 -15.38 -6.13
N ALA A 35 -5.20 -15.26 -7.27
CA ALA A 35 -4.82 -15.96 -8.49
C ALA A 35 -3.38 -15.60 -8.93
N GLU A 36 -2.75 -16.46 -9.72
CA GLU A 36 -1.42 -16.21 -10.32
C GLU A 36 -0.29 -15.97 -9.30
N ASP A 37 -0.37 -16.64 -8.16
CA ASP A 37 0.64 -16.61 -7.09
C ASP A 37 0.76 -15.26 -6.37
N TRP A 38 -0.24 -14.40 -6.50
CA TRP A 38 -0.37 -13.18 -5.70
C TRP A 38 -0.68 -13.55 -4.25
N GLN A 39 0.01 -12.92 -3.30
CA GLN A 39 -0.16 -13.14 -1.88
C GLN A 39 -0.23 -11.80 -1.16
N VAL A 40 -1.15 -11.71 -0.20
CA VAL A 40 -1.26 -10.59 0.74
C VAL A 40 -0.88 -11.11 2.11
N TRP A 41 0.02 -10.40 2.77
CA TRP A 41 0.52 -10.71 4.08
C TRP A 41 0.29 -9.51 5.00
N GLU A 42 -0.13 -9.78 6.21
CA GLU A 42 -0.39 -8.78 7.25
C GLU A 42 0.72 -8.86 8.30
N TYR A 43 1.34 -7.73 8.58
CA TYR A 43 2.35 -7.56 9.62
C TYR A 43 1.87 -6.54 10.66
N PRO A 44 1.26 -7.00 11.77
CA PRO A 44 0.80 -6.11 12.83
C PRO A 44 2.00 -5.60 13.62
N THR A 45 2.29 -4.30 13.52
CA THR A 45 3.40 -3.65 14.21
C THR A 45 3.00 -3.05 15.56
N GLY A 46 1.73 -2.66 15.72
CA GLY A 46 1.31 -1.86 16.87
C GLY A 46 1.83 -0.41 16.78
N MET A 47 1.72 0.36 17.87
CA MET A 47 2.21 1.74 17.93
C MET A 47 3.70 1.85 18.28
N ASP A 48 4.42 0.74 18.46
CA ASP A 48 5.84 0.79 18.79
C ASP A 48 6.65 1.28 17.58
N GLU A 49 7.45 2.33 17.77
CA GLU A 49 8.28 2.95 16.73
C GLU A 49 9.42 2.01 16.28
N ASP A 50 9.76 1.02 17.12
CA ASP A 50 10.72 -0.06 16.84
C ASP A 50 10.08 -1.27 16.13
N ALA A 51 8.79 -1.20 15.80
CA ALA A 51 8.06 -2.32 15.27
C ALA A 51 8.50 -2.64 13.83
N GLY A 52 9.51 -3.50 13.77
CA GLY A 52 9.88 -4.37 12.66
C GLY A 52 10.01 -3.69 11.31
N ASN A 53 11.24 -3.60 10.81
CA ASN A 53 11.47 -3.29 9.41
C ASN A 53 10.84 -4.39 8.55
N VAL A 54 9.63 -4.13 8.04
CA VAL A 54 8.88 -5.04 7.16
C VAL A 54 9.70 -5.43 5.92
N GLY A 55 10.72 -4.65 5.58
CA GLY A 55 11.62 -4.90 4.47
C GLY A 55 11.55 -3.78 3.43
N ASN A 56 12.13 -4.02 2.26
CA ASN A 56 12.15 -3.05 1.17
C ASN A 56 11.36 -3.58 -0.03
N MET A 57 10.34 -2.84 -0.48
CA MET A 57 9.51 -3.25 -1.62
C MET A 57 10.32 -3.40 -2.92
N ASN A 58 11.41 -2.64 -3.10
CA ASN A 58 12.28 -2.78 -4.27
C ASN A 58 13.06 -4.10 -4.23
N THR A 59 13.50 -4.53 -3.04
CA THR A 59 14.16 -5.83 -2.88
C THR A 59 13.15 -6.94 -3.16
N LEU A 60 11.92 -6.82 -2.62
CA LEU A 60 10.87 -7.80 -2.88
C LEU A 60 10.58 -7.90 -4.38
N ALA A 61 10.36 -6.77 -5.06
CA ALA A 61 10.07 -6.76 -6.48
C ALA A 61 11.20 -7.38 -7.31
N ARG A 62 12.46 -7.13 -6.94
CA ARG A 62 13.63 -7.72 -7.59
C ARG A 62 13.75 -9.22 -7.37
N GLU A 63 13.46 -9.69 -6.15
CA GLU A 63 13.57 -11.10 -5.78
C GLU A 63 12.45 -11.94 -6.42
N THR A 64 11.25 -11.37 -6.51
CA THR A 64 10.10 -12.03 -7.16
C THR A 64 10.07 -11.87 -8.68
N GLY A 65 10.78 -10.86 -9.20
CA GLY A 65 10.71 -10.48 -10.62
C GLY A 65 9.35 -9.89 -11.02
N ALA A 66 8.53 -9.51 -10.03
CA ALA A 66 7.18 -8.98 -10.22
C ALA A 66 6.98 -7.77 -9.30
N PRO A 67 6.15 -6.81 -9.69
CA PRO A 67 5.98 -5.59 -8.92
C PRO A 67 5.34 -5.87 -7.54
N ALA A 68 5.77 -5.12 -6.52
CA ALA A 68 5.40 -5.28 -5.11
C ALA A 68 4.70 -4.02 -4.57
N LEU A 69 3.83 -4.18 -3.57
CA LEU A 69 3.07 -3.10 -2.94
C LEU A 69 2.94 -3.30 -1.44
N PHE A 70 3.27 -2.28 -0.66
CA PHE A 70 3.20 -2.25 0.80
C PHE A 70 2.17 -1.18 1.20
N GLY A 71 1.22 -1.55 2.05
CA GLY A 71 0.18 -0.67 2.58
C GLY A 71 0.36 -0.51 4.09
N TYR A 72 0.87 0.62 4.55
CA TYR A 72 1.04 0.90 5.97
C TYR A 72 -0.18 1.61 6.54
N VAL A 73 -0.88 0.94 7.47
CA VAL A 73 -2.09 1.45 8.11
C VAL A 73 -1.71 2.16 9.41
N MET A 74 -2.21 3.38 9.58
CA MET A 74 -2.05 4.17 10.80
C MET A 74 -3.41 4.40 11.46
N GLY A 75 -3.63 3.72 12.57
CA GLY A 75 -4.83 3.88 13.41
C GLY A 75 -6.14 3.52 12.73
N SER A 76 -6.11 2.69 11.68
CA SER A 76 -7.25 2.46 10.75
C SER A 76 -7.85 3.73 10.14
N ASP A 77 -7.19 4.88 10.33
CA ASP A 77 -7.69 6.19 9.89
C ASP A 77 -7.14 6.54 8.51
N CYS A 78 -5.89 6.15 8.23
CA CYS A 78 -5.25 6.35 6.93
C CYS A 78 -4.28 5.22 6.59
N VAL A 79 -3.93 5.14 5.30
CA VAL A 79 -2.98 4.16 4.78
C VAL A 79 -1.97 4.85 3.88
N VAL A 80 -0.68 4.60 4.09
CA VAL A 80 0.37 4.93 3.12
C VAL A 80 0.53 3.74 2.19
N VAL A 81 0.44 3.97 0.88
CA VAL A 81 0.67 2.96 -0.14
C VAL A 81 2.00 3.25 -0.80
N GLU A 82 2.90 2.29 -0.71
CA GLU A 82 4.20 2.30 -1.33
C GLU A 82 4.27 1.13 -2.30
N ALA A 83 4.52 1.39 -3.57
CA ALA A 83 4.67 0.32 -4.53
C ALA A 83 5.94 0.50 -5.34
N ALA A 84 6.51 -0.61 -5.77
CA ALA A 84 7.69 -0.63 -6.62
C ALA A 84 7.56 -1.72 -7.68
N GLY A 85 7.88 -1.35 -8.91
CA GLY A 85 8.19 -2.29 -9.99
C GLY A 85 9.61 -2.08 -10.50
N LEU A 86 10.13 -3.07 -11.23
CA LEU A 86 11.43 -2.96 -11.88
C LEU A 86 11.41 -1.93 -13.01
N GLU A 87 10.30 -1.83 -13.75
CA GLU A 87 10.16 -0.92 -14.90
C GLU A 87 9.31 0.31 -14.55
N SER A 88 8.20 0.12 -13.83
CA SER A 88 7.29 1.18 -13.39
C SER A 88 7.90 2.10 -12.31
N GLY A 89 8.97 1.65 -11.67
CA GLY A 89 9.67 2.39 -10.61
C GLY A 89 8.93 2.38 -9.28
N ALA A 90 9.51 3.06 -8.29
CA ALA A 90 8.91 3.23 -6.98
C ALA A 90 7.99 4.47 -6.97
N TRP A 91 6.85 4.34 -6.31
CA TRP A 91 5.92 5.43 -6.08
C TRP A 91 5.23 5.28 -4.73
N THR A 92 4.88 6.41 -4.13
CA THR A 92 4.28 6.46 -2.81
C THR A 92 3.11 7.43 -2.83
N THR A 93 1.99 7.01 -2.25
CA THR A 93 0.79 7.83 -2.09
C THR A 93 0.10 7.52 -0.75
N CYS A 94 -0.95 8.25 -0.44
CA CYS A 94 -1.76 8.01 0.75
C CYS A 94 -3.25 7.89 0.42
N LEU A 95 -3.92 7.03 1.18
CA LEU A 95 -5.36 6.86 1.27
C LEU A 95 -5.86 7.57 2.53
N ALA A 96 -7.11 8.07 2.48
CA ALA A 96 -7.67 8.91 3.54
C ALA A 96 -6.81 10.15 3.82
N ARG A 97 -6.62 10.97 2.79
CA ARG A 97 -5.71 12.13 2.81
C ARG A 97 -6.04 13.12 3.91
N ARG A 98 -7.33 13.29 4.21
CA ARG A 98 -7.76 14.16 5.31
C ARG A 98 -7.32 13.66 6.68
N ALA A 99 -7.31 12.34 6.88
CA ALA A 99 -6.74 11.75 8.08
C ALA A 99 -5.22 11.87 8.09
N MET A 100 -4.56 11.62 6.95
CA MET A 100 -3.10 11.80 6.80
C MET A 100 -2.65 13.22 7.15
N ALA A 101 -3.31 14.25 6.63
CA ALA A 101 -3.00 15.64 6.91
C ALA A 101 -3.00 15.93 8.42
N ARG A 102 -3.97 15.35 9.16
CA ARG A 102 -4.05 15.47 10.62
C ARG A 102 -2.89 14.77 11.33
N TYR A 103 -2.46 13.60 10.86
CA TYR A 103 -1.30 12.88 11.42
C TYR A 103 0.01 13.62 11.16
N LEU A 104 0.16 14.26 10.00
CA LEU A 104 1.35 15.05 9.67
C LEU A 104 1.39 16.42 10.37
N GLY A 105 0.31 16.84 11.03
CA GLY A 105 0.18 18.20 11.57
C GLY A 105 0.12 19.28 10.49
N VAL A 106 -0.11 18.89 9.23
CA VAL A 106 -0.16 19.76 8.07
C VAL A 106 -1.36 20.70 8.18
N GLY A 107 -1.10 22.00 8.31
CA GLY A 107 -2.10 23.05 8.43
C GLY A 107 -2.13 23.78 9.78
N ASP A 108 -1.36 23.32 10.78
CA ASP A 108 -1.20 24.00 12.08
C ASP A 108 0.15 24.74 12.22
N ASP A 109 1.09 24.51 11.29
CA ASP A 109 2.41 25.12 11.25
C ASP A 109 2.54 26.19 10.15
N GLU A 110 3.17 27.31 10.52
CA GLU A 110 3.45 28.51 9.71
C GLU A 110 4.25 28.24 8.40
N HIS A 111 4.63 26.98 8.16
CA HIS A 111 5.50 26.53 7.06
C HIS A 111 4.76 25.90 5.88
N GLY A 112 3.43 25.82 5.89
CA GLY A 112 2.63 25.51 4.69
C GLY A 112 2.96 24.17 4.00
N ARG A 113 3.49 23.20 4.76
CA ARG A 113 3.72 21.85 4.24
C ARG A 113 2.37 21.22 3.94
N SER A 114 2.26 20.59 2.79
CA SER A 114 1.06 19.95 2.28
C SER A 114 1.27 18.43 2.24
N VAL A 115 0.19 17.65 2.18
CA VAL A 115 0.30 16.18 2.03
C VAL A 115 0.99 15.84 0.70
N GLU A 116 0.80 16.70 -0.29
CA GLU A 116 1.35 16.65 -1.63
C GLU A 116 2.88 16.78 -1.66
N ASP A 117 3.50 17.37 -0.63
CA ASP A 117 4.97 17.43 -0.50
C ASP A 117 5.58 16.06 -0.15
N TYR A 118 4.76 15.15 0.38
CA TYR A 118 5.17 13.81 0.83
C TYR A 118 4.63 12.70 -0.08
N PHE A 119 3.48 12.92 -0.71
CA PHE A 119 2.73 11.91 -1.44
C PHE A 119 2.31 12.40 -2.80
N LEU A 120 2.42 11.53 -3.83
CA LEU A 120 1.92 11.84 -5.17
C LEU A 120 0.43 12.18 -5.15
N GLU A 121 0.01 13.14 -5.98
CA GLU A 121 -1.40 13.46 -6.20
C GLU A 121 -2.20 12.22 -6.68
N PRO A 122 -3.53 12.14 -6.44
CA PRO A 122 -4.29 10.91 -6.71
C PRO A 122 -4.24 10.52 -8.18
N ARG A 123 -4.20 11.52 -9.07
CA ARG A 123 -4.08 11.31 -10.52
C ARG A 123 -2.71 10.76 -10.90
N ASP A 124 -1.63 11.36 -10.41
CA ASP A 124 -0.27 10.89 -10.69
C ASP A 124 -0.04 9.49 -10.09
N ALA A 125 -0.54 9.26 -8.88
CA ALA A 125 -0.50 7.95 -8.24
C ALA A 125 -1.32 6.92 -9.03
N ALA A 126 -2.47 7.28 -9.59
CA ALA A 126 -3.25 6.40 -10.45
C ALA A 126 -2.49 6.06 -11.74
N GLU A 127 -1.82 7.02 -12.38
CA GLU A 127 -0.99 6.76 -13.56
C GLU A 127 0.14 5.77 -13.24
N ARG A 128 0.83 5.96 -12.11
CA ARG A 128 1.87 5.02 -11.65
C ARG A 128 1.31 3.64 -11.29
N ALA A 129 0.13 3.60 -10.69
CA ALA A 129 -0.58 2.37 -10.39
C ALA A 129 -0.97 1.60 -11.67
N VAL A 130 -1.38 2.30 -12.73
CA VAL A 130 -1.65 1.70 -14.05
C VAL A 130 -0.38 1.11 -14.64
N ALA A 131 0.74 1.83 -14.61
CA ALA A 131 2.02 1.32 -15.09
C ALA A 131 2.50 0.10 -14.29
N TRP A 132 2.37 0.15 -12.96
CA TRP A 132 2.68 -0.96 -12.05
C TRP A 132 1.81 -2.20 -12.35
N ALA A 133 0.51 -2.01 -12.58
CA ALA A 133 -0.39 -3.10 -12.95
C ALA A 133 -0.07 -3.66 -14.34
N ALA A 134 0.28 -2.80 -15.30
CA ALA A 134 0.71 -3.23 -16.63
C ALA A 134 1.98 -4.09 -16.57
N GLU A 135 2.95 -3.74 -15.72
CA GLU A 135 4.14 -4.55 -15.45
C GLU A 135 3.78 -5.91 -14.84
N ALA A 136 2.75 -5.97 -13.99
CA ALA A 136 2.18 -7.23 -13.49
C ALA A 136 1.44 -8.06 -14.56
N GLY A 137 1.32 -7.57 -15.80
CA GLY A 137 0.52 -8.19 -16.85
C GLY A 137 -0.99 -7.94 -16.73
N ARG A 138 -1.40 -6.92 -15.97
CA ARG A 138 -2.79 -6.52 -15.75
C ARG A 138 -3.14 -5.27 -16.55
N ILE A 139 -4.36 -5.24 -17.09
CA ILE A 139 -4.91 -4.05 -17.74
C ILE A 139 -5.94 -3.46 -16.78
N VAL A 140 -5.64 -2.28 -16.25
CA VAL A 140 -6.48 -1.57 -15.28
C VAL A 140 -6.85 -0.20 -15.84
N VAL A 141 -8.01 0.32 -15.43
CA VAL A 141 -8.50 1.63 -15.87
C VAL A 141 -8.10 2.66 -14.81
N GLU A 142 -7.53 3.78 -15.26
CA GLU A 142 -7.06 4.88 -14.38
C GLU A 142 -8.21 5.48 -13.56
N GLN A 143 -9.36 5.76 -14.18
CA GLN A 143 -10.45 6.49 -13.51
C GLN A 143 -10.94 5.81 -12.21
N PRO A 144 -11.24 4.49 -12.19
CA PRO A 144 -11.55 3.79 -10.94
C PRO A 144 -10.44 3.85 -9.88
N LEU A 145 -9.16 3.91 -10.28
CA LEU A 145 -8.05 4.05 -9.33
C LEU A 145 -8.04 5.45 -8.71
N VAL A 146 -8.26 6.50 -9.53
CA VAL A 146 -8.41 7.87 -9.03
C VAL A 146 -9.56 7.97 -8.05
N ASP A 147 -10.70 7.34 -8.35
CA ASP A 147 -11.88 7.35 -7.48
C ASP A 147 -11.58 6.69 -6.12
N VAL A 148 -10.79 5.61 -6.10
CA VAL A 148 -10.35 4.96 -4.85
C VAL A 148 -9.31 5.80 -4.11
N LEU A 149 -8.33 6.38 -4.80
CA LEU A 149 -7.27 7.22 -4.21
C LEU A 149 -7.81 8.55 -3.65
N THR A 150 -8.94 9.02 -4.16
CA THR A 150 -9.67 10.19 -3.65
C THR A 150 -10.75 9.82 -2.62
N SER A 151 -10.99 8.53 -2.40
CA SER A 151 -11.96 8.07 -1.40
C SER A 151 -11.44 8.34 0.02
N GLU A 152 -12.40 8.63 0.91
CA GLU A 152 -12.16 8.83 2.34
C GLU A 152 -13.00 7.82 3.14
N PRO A 153 -12.55 7.40 4.33
CA PRO A 153 -13.33 6.56 5.22
C PRO A 153 -14.64 7.25 5.56
N GLY A 154 -15.74 6.53 5.35
CA GLY A 154 -17.10 7.04 5.50
C GLY A 154 -17.88 6.31 6.59
N PRO A 155 -19.07 6.78 6.96
CA PRO A 155 -19.89 6.11 7.99
C PRO A 155 -20.30 4.68 7.61
N ALA A 156 -20.37 4.36 6.31
CA ALA A 156 -20.62 3.01 5.80
C ALA A 156 -19.35 2.14 5.70
N ASP A 157 -18.18 2.79 5.65
CA ASP A 157 -16.89 2.12 5.55
C ASP A 157 -15.84 2.89 6.36
N PRO A 158 -15.81 2.69 7.69
CA PRO A 158 -15.06 3.55 8.59
C PRO A 158 -13.56 3.22 8.62
N LEU A 159 -13.12 2.15 7.96
CA LEU A 159 -11.75 1.64 8.04
C LEU A 159 -10.98 1.97 6.76
N ALA A 160 -9.82 2.59 6.89
CA ALA A 160 -8.97 2.94 5.75
C ALA A 160 -8.44 1.69 5.02
N GLU A 161 -8.32 0.56 5.71
CA GLU A 161 -7.95 -0.75 5.18
C GLU A 161 -8.91 -1.20 4.07
N ASN A 162 -10.20 -0.89 4.18
CA ASN A 162 -11.17 -1.26 3.16
C ASN A 162 -10.98 -0.45 1.87
N ILE A 163 -10.43 0.76 1.94
CA ILE A 163 -10.01 1.54 0.77
C ILE A 163 -8.78 0.89 0.13
N LEU A 164 -7.82 0.43 0.95
CA LEU A 164 -6.66 -0.33 0.47
C LEU A 164 -7.10 -1.61 -0.25
N PHE A 165 -8.00 -2.39 0.32
CA PHE A 165 -8.52 -3.61 -0.31
C PHE A 165 -9.25 -3.32 -1.62
N ARG A 166 -10.03 -2.23 -1.68
CA ARG A 166 -10.62 -1.76 -2.94
C ARG A 166 -9.56 -1.37 -3.96
N LEU A 167 -8.44 -0.75 -3.54
CA LEU A 167 -7.33 -0.44 -4.44
C LEU A 167 -6.70 -1.72 -5.01
N LEU A 168 -6.45 -2.73 -4.18
CA LEU A 168 -5.90 -4.02 -4.60
C LEU A 168 -6.82 -4.77 -5.58
N ASP A 169 -8.14 -4.67 -5.39
CA ASP A 169 -9.13 -5.19 -6.32
C ASP A 169 -9.09 -4.45 -7.67
N ARG A 170 -9.03 -3.11 -7.65
CA ARG A 170 -8.90 -2.31 -8.89
C ARG A 170 -7.58 -2.52 -9.62
N LEU A 171 -6.52 -2.87 -8.90
CA LEU A 171 -5.23 -3.27 -9.47
C LEU A 171 -5.27 -4.68 -10.09
N GLY A 172 -6.32 -5.46 -9.84
CA GLY A 172 -6.47 -6.82 -10.35
C GLY A 172 -5.51 -7.82 -9.72
N VAL A 173 -4.93 -7.50 -8.55
CA VAL A 173 -3.99 -8.38 -7.86
C VAL A 173 -4.66 -9.25 -6.81
N VAL A 174 -5.77 -8.78 -6.23
CA VAL A 174 -6.58 -9.55 -5.28
C VAL A 174 -8.04 -9.31 -5.60
N SER A 175 -8.78 -10.34 -5.99
CA SER A 175 -10.24 -10.23 -6.12
C SER A 175 -10.85 -10.37 -4.73
N LEU A 176 -11.32 -9.27 -4.15
CA LEU A 176 -11.96 -9.19 -2.83
C LEU A 176 -13.44 -8.81 -2.93
#